data_AF-A0A2V6YBF8-F1
#
_entry.id   AF-A0A2V6YBF8-F1
#
_cell.length_a   1.000
_cell.length_b   1.000
_cell.length_c   1.000
_cell.angle_alpha   90.00
_cell.angle_beta   90.00
_cell.angle_gamma   90.00
#
_symmetry.space_group_name_H-M   'P 1'
#
loop_
_entity.id
_entity.type
_entity.pdbx_description
1 polymer ?
#
loop_
_entity_poly.entity_id
_entity_poly.type
_entity_poly.pdbx_seq_one_letter_code
_entity_poly.pdbx_strand_id
1 'polypeptide(L)'
;MMRHEPDGRIVEVGARTRTIPPALRRALHHRDHGCRFPGCGLPFGQGHHIRHWAHGGPTTLSNLAMLCRRHHRAVHEEGYQVERQPDGELRFRRPDGRPLPDVPSPSAVPDDLIRALRARNEGAGLHLHARTTCPGWLGEPLDVGWALDVLHPRALQPLATGEP
;
A
#
# COMPACT_ATOMS: atom_id res chain seq x y z
N MET A 1 -29.99 14.00 4.24
CA MET A 1 -30.23 15.26 3.50
C MET A 1 -29.69 15.08 2.11
N MET A 2 -30.51 15.34 1.10
CA MET A 2 -30.12 15.31 -0.31
C MET A 2 -30.31 16.73 -0.85
N ARG A 3 -29.28 17.28 -1.49
CA ARG A 3 -29.32 18.62 -2.09
C ARG A 3 -29.29 18.45 -3.60
N HIS A 4 -30.09 19.25 -4.30
CA HIS A 4 -30.21 19.24 -5.75
C HIS A 4 -29.94 20.64 -6.31
N GLU A 5 -29.46 20.70 -7.55
CA GLU A 5 -29.54 21.90 -8.38
C GLU A 5 -31.01 22.16 -8.82
N PRO A 6 -31.33 23.37 -9.31
CA PRO A 6 -32.64 23.70 -9.87
C PRO A 6 -33.10 22.79 -11.02
N ASP A 7 -32.16 22.17 -11.74
CA ASP A 7 -32.42 21.21 -12.83
C ASP A 7 -32.70 19.78 -12.35
N GLY A 8 -32.71 19.55 -11.02
CA GLY A 8 -32.95 18.25 -10.40
C GLY A 8 -31.70 17.40 -10.18
N ARG A 9 -30.52 17.82 -10.67
CA ARG A 9 -29.27 17.08 -10.49
C ARG A 9 -28.88 17.03 -9.02
N ILE A 10 -28.62 15.83 -8.50
CA ILE A 10 -28.15 15.66 -7.13
C ILE A 10 -26.74 16.24 -7.01
N VAL A 11 -26.55 17.23 -6.13
CA VAL A 11 -25.25 17.83 -5.83
C VAL A 11 -24.61 17.25 -4.59
N GLU A 12 -25.42 16.79 -3.64
CA GLU A 12 -24.91 16.27 -2.39
C GLU A 12 -25.87 15.29 -1.75
N VAL A 13 -25.32 14.23 -1.17
CA VAL A 13 -26.03 13.27 -0.34
C VAL A 13 -25.29 13.20 0.99
N GLY A 14 -26.02 13.40 2.09
CA GLY A 14 -25.45 13.34 3.43
C GLY A 14 -26.36 12.77 4.50
N ALA A 15 -25.77 12.38 5.62
CA ALA A 15 -26.41 11.83 6.80
C ALA A 15 -25.87 12.48 8.07
N ARG A 16 -26.69 12.49 9.13
CA ARG A 16 -26.30 12.98 10.46
C ARG A 16 -25.69 11.88 11.35
N THR A 17 -25.35 10.74 10.76
CA THR A 17 -24.82 9.57 11.47
C THR A 17 -23.32 9.43 11.22
N ARG A 18 -22.56 8.93 12.20
CA ARG A 18 -21.16 8.53 11.99
C ARG A 18 -21.05 7.40 10.98
N THR A 19 -21.90 6.38 11.13
CA THR A 19 -21.95 5.24 10.21
C THR A 19 -22.51 5.68 8.87
N ILE A 20 -21.81 5.35 7.78
CA ILE A 20 -22.20 5.66 6.41
C ILE A 20 -23.43 4.83 6.04
N PRO A 21 -24.59 5.44 5.74
CA PRO A 21 -25.79 4.69 5.39
C PRO A 21 -25.64 3.91 4.08
N PRO A 22 -26.41 2.81 3.87
CA PRO A 22 -26.30 1.99 2.67
C PRO A 22 -26.44 2.74 1.35
N ALA A 23 -27.35 3.70 1.25
CA ALA A 23 -27.53 4.51 0.04
C ALA A 23 -26.28 5.36 -0.29
N LEU A 24 -25.70 5.99 0.73
CA LEU A 24 -24.47 6.77 0.58
C LEU A 24 -23.28 5.87 0.25
N ARG A 25 -23.22 4.68 0.85
CA ARG A 25 -22.19 3.67 0.54
C ARG A 25 -22.26 3.21 -0.91
N ARG A 26 -23.46 2.99 -1.47
CA ARG A 26 -23.64 2.67 -2.90
C ARG A 26 -23.17 3.81 -3.80
N ALA A 27 -23.56 5.05 -3.51
CA ALA A 27 -23.10 6.22 -4.25
C ALA A 27 -21.56 6.37 -4.21
N LEU A 28 -20.96 6.11 -3.04
CA LEU A 28 -19.51 6.13 -2.88
C LEU A 28 -18.82 5.06 -3.73
N HIS A 29 -19.31 3.82 -3.71
CA HIS A 29 -18.78 2.75 -4.57
C HIS A 29 -18.88 3.11 -6.06
N HIS A 30 -20.01 3.68 -6.49
CA HIS A 30 -20.21 4.06 -7.87
C HIS A 30 -19.27 5.19 -8.31
N ARG A 31 -19.02 6.19 -7.46
CA ARG A 31 -18.10 7.30 -7.77
C ARG A 31 -16.64 6.88 -7.75
N ASP A 32 -16.25 6.06 -6.78
CA ASP A 32 -14.83 5.82 -6.51
C ASP A 32 -14.28 4.56 -7.20
N HIS A 33 -15.15 3.63 -7.63
CA HIS A 33 -14.79 2.38 -8.33
C HIS A 33 -13.76 1.47 -7.62
N GLY A 34 -13.38 1.78 -6.38
CA GLY A 34 -12.37 1.06 -5.63
C GLY A 34 -11.64 1.96 -4.64
N CYS A 35 -10.54 1.46 -4.08
CA CYS A 35 -9.68 2.26 -3.22
C CYS A 35 -9.05 3.41 -4.01
N ARG A 36 -9.27 4.66 -3.60
CA ARG A 36 -8.72 5.86 -4.27
C ARG A 36 -7.30 6.21 -3.89
N PHE A 37 -6.63 5.40 -3.07
CA PHE A 37 -5.24 5.67 -2.69
C PHE A 37 -4.33 5.44 -3.91
N PRO A 38 -3.38 6.35 -4.21
CA PRO A 38 -2.51 6.25 -5.38
C PRO A 38 -1.86 4.89 -5.58
N GLY A 39 -1.93 4.37 -6.80
CA GLY A 39 -1.41 3.04 -7.16
C GLY A 39 -2.19 1.85 -6.58
N CYS A 40 -3.28 2.04 -5.85
CA CYS A 40 -4.10 0.95 -5.35
C CYS A 40 -5.16 0.52 -6.38
N GLY A 41 -5.16 -0.76 -6.76
CA GLY A 41 -6.16 -1.34 -7.68
C GLY A 41 -7.27 -2.15 -7.00
N LEU A 42 -7.39 -2.11 -5.67
CA LEU A 42 -8.38 -2.93 -4.97
C LEU A 42 -9.81 -2.40 -5.19
N PRO A 43 -10.76 -3.21 -5.68
CA PRO A 43 -12.12 -2.75 -6.01
C PRO A 43 -13.03 -2.59 -4.79
N PHE A 44 -12.58 -3.00 -3.60
CA PHE A 44 -13.37 -2.98 -2.38
C PHE A 44 -12.71 -2.12 -1.29
N GLY A 45 -13.54 -1.50 -0.46
CA GLY A 45 -13.08 -0.66 0.63
C GLY A 45 -14.19 -0.24 1.58
N GLN A 46 -13.82 0.66 2.47
CA GLN A 46 -14.68 1.32 3.44
C GLN A 46 -14.66 2.82 3.14
N GLY A 47 -15.76 3.50 3.43
CA GLY A 47 -15.78 4.95 3.33
C GLY A 47 -15.02 5.59 4.48
N HIS A 48 -14.06 6.42 4.13
CA HIS A 48 -13.23 7.22 5.01
C HIS A 48 -13.71 8.67 5.01
N HIS A 49 -13.88 9.28 6.18
CA HIS A 49 -14.17 10.71 6.30
C HIS A 49 -12.87 11.53 6.15
N ILE A 50 -12.76 12.31 5.06
CA ILE A 50 -11.60 13.16 4.75
C ILE A 50 -11.37 14.17 5.88
N ARG A 51 -12.39 14.99 6.21
CA ARG A 51 -12.47 15.62 7.52
C ARG A 51 -13.07 14.60 8.46
N HIS A 52 -12.30 14.14 9.43
CA HIS A 52 -12.74 13.12 10.37
C HIS A 52 -14.05 13.52 11.07
N TRP A 53 -14.95 12.56 11.25
CA TRP A 53 -16.23 12.77 11.93
C TRP A 53 -16.04 13.29 13.36
N ALA A 54 -15.03 12.79 14.08
CA ALA A 54 -14.68 13.24 15.43
C ALA A 54 -14.26 14.73 15.48
N HIS A 55 -13.87 15.31 14.34
CA HIS A 55 -13.52 16.74 14.20
C HIS A 55 -14.66 17.54 13.52
N GLY A 56 -15.90 17.05 13.61
CA GLY A 56 -17.08 17.68 13.05
C GLY A 56 -17.25 17.48 11.54
N GLY A 57 -16.55 16.51 10.95
CA GLY A 57 -16.71 16.17 9.54
C GLY A 57 -18.09 15.58 9.23
N PRO A 58 -18.84 16.13 8.25
CA PRO A 58 -20.16 15.61 7.93
C PRO A 58 -20.05 14.27 7.21
N THR A 59 -21.06 13.42 7.35
CA THR A 59 -21.17 12.19 6.55
C THR A 59 -21.83 12.52 5.22
N THR A 60 -21.08 13.11 4.30
CA THR A 60 -21.53 13.48 2.94
C THR A 60 -20.68 12.78 1.90
N LEU A 61 -21.21 12.61 0.69
CA LEU A 61 -20.45 12.00 -0.40
C LEU A 61 -19.15 12.80 -0.66
N SER A 62 -19.23 14.13 -0.64
CA SER A 62 -18.10 15.07 -0.80
C SER A 62 -17.01 14.88 0.26
N ASN A 63 -17.36 14.60 1.51
CA ASN A 63 -16.42 14.37 2.60
C ASN A 63 -15.97 12.91 2.74
N LEU A 64 -16.44 12.01 1.89
CA LEU A 64 -16.06 10.60 1.92
C LEU A 64 -15.08 10.25 0.79
N ALA A 65 -14.20 9.29 1.05
CA ALA A 65 -13.35 8.62 0.07
C ALA A 65 -13.36 7.11 0.32
N MET A 66 -13.42 6.30 -0.73
CA MET A 66 -13.31 4.85 -0.62
C MET A 66 -11.85 4.43 -0.42
N LEU A 67 -11.55 3.76 0.69
CA LEU A 67 -10.21 3.23 0.99
C LEU A 67 -10.28 1.76 1.42
N CYS A 68 -9.35 0.93 0.94
CA CYS A 68 -9.22 -0.45 1.43
C CYS A 68 -8.74 -0.45 2.89
N ARG A 69 -8.86 -1.58 3.62
CA ARG A 69 -8.46 -1.66 5.04
C ARG A 69 -7.05 -1.14 5.30
N ARG A 70 -6.08 -1.48 4.45
CA ARG A 70 -4.68 -1.03 4.56
C ARG A 70 -4.57 0.50 4.44
N HIS A 71 -5.11 1.09 3.39
CA HIS A 71 -4.99 2.53 3.16
C HIS A 71 -5.90 3.35 4.06
N HIS A 72 -7.01 2.78 4.52
CA HIS A 72 -7.83 3.37 5.57
C HIS A 72 -7.00 3.53 6.85
N ARG A 73 -6.27 2.49 7.25
CA ARG A 73 -5.33 2.57 8.39
C ARG A 73 -4.21 3.58 8.14
N ALA A 74 -3.61 3.57 6.94
CA ALA A 74 -2.52 4.48 6.61
C ALA A 74 -2.91 5.95 6.81
N VAL A 75 -4.10 6.34 6.35
CA VAL A 75 -4.62 7.71 6.49
C VAL A 75 -5.11 7.99 7.92
N HIS A 76 -5.69 6.99 8.59
CA HIS A 76 -6.28 7.20 9.92
C HIS A 76 -5.25 7.17 11.06
N GLU A 77 -4.16 6.41 10.92
CA GLU A 77 -3.22 6.10 12.02
C GLU A 77 -1.75 6.38 11.66
N GLU A 78 -1.35 6.26 10.40
CA GLU A 78 0.07 6.27 10.00
C GLU A 78 0.54 7.64 9.46
N GLY A 79 -0.30 8.68 9.57
CA GLY A 79 0.05 10.05 9.24
C GLY A 79 -0.07 10.43 7.75
N TYR A 80 -0.56 9.53 6.89
CA TYR A 80 -0.90 9.92 5.52
C TYR A 80 -2.08 10.88 5.53
N GLN A 81 -2.04 11.87 4.66
CA GLN A 81 -3.09 12.88 4.57
C GLN A 81 -3.85 12.71 3.26
N VAL A 82 -5.15 13.00 3.30
CA VAL A 82 -6.01 13.03 2.12
C VAL A 82 -6.78 14.35 2.12
N GLU A 83 -6.86 14.98 0.95
CA GLU A 83 -7.60 16.21 0.73
C GLU A 83 -8.40 16.08 -0.58
N ARG A 84 -9.65 16.57 -0.59
CA ARG A 84 -10.40 16.72 -1.83
C ARG A 84 -10.17 18.11 -2.40
N GLN A 85 -9.68 18.16 -3.64
CA GLN A 85 -9.38 19.37 -4.37
C GLN A 85 -10.67 20.00 -4.95
N PRO A 86 -10.65 21.28 -5.37
CA PRO A 86 -11.82 21.96 -5.94
C PRO A 86 -12.38 21.32 -7.21
N ASP A 87 -11.53 20.65 -7.99
CA ASP A 87 -11.90 19.86 -9.18
C ASP A 87 -12.59 18.52 -8.82
N GLY A 88 -12.66 18.19 -7.54
CA GLY A 88 -13.23 16.96 -7.02
C GLY A 88 -12.23 15.81 -6.88
N GLU A 89 -10.99 15.95 -7.34
CA GLU A 89 -9.98 14.90 -7.22
C GLU A 89 -9.39 14.79 -5.82
N LEU A 90 -8.82 13.63 -5.50
CA LEU A 90 -8.19 13.38 -4.21
C LEU A 90 -6.68 13.55 -4.31
N ARG A 91 -6.13 14.36 -3.41
CA ARG A 91 -4.69 14.53 -3.26
C ARG A 91 -4.23 13.85 -1.97
N PHE A 92 -3.29 12.94 -2.11
CA PHE A 92 -2.68 12.27 -0.97
C PHE A 92 -1.29 12.86 -0.68
N ARG A 93 -0.93 12.90 0.60
CA ARG A 93 0.42 13.24 1.04
C ARG A 93 0.94 12.17 1.98
N ARG A 94 2.25 11.96 1.90
CA ARG A 94 3.01 11.12 2.82
C ARG A 94 3.03 11.76 4.22
N PRO A 95 3.43 10.99 5.26
CA PRO A 95 3.59 11.53 6.61
C PRO A 95 4.59 12.70 6.71
N ASP A 96 5.54 12.79 5.77
CA ASP A 96 6.50 13.89 5.63
C ASP A 96 5.94 15.13 4.88
N GLY A 97 4.65 15.12 4.50
CA GLY A 97 3.97 16.19 3.79
C GLY A 97 4.18 16.21 2.27
N ARG A 98 5.08 15.36 1.73
CA ARG A 98 5.32 15.30 0.28
C ARG A 98 4.11 14.72 -0.45
N PRO A 99 3.74 15.27 -1.62
CA PRO A 99 2.63 14.75 -2.41
C PRO A 99 2.91 13.31 -2.85
N LEU A 100 1.88 12.48 -2.80
CA LEU A 100 1.91 11.13 -3.35
C LEU A 100 1.33 11.19 -4.77
N PRO A 101 2.12 10.91 -5.82
CA PRO A 101 1.63 10.95 -7.20
C PRO A 101 0.70 9.75 -7.48
N ASP A 102 -0.37 9.96 -8.26
CA ASP A 102 -1.37 8.94 -8.63
C ASP A 102 -0.75 7.68 -9.24
N VAL A 103 0.23 7.91 -10.12
CA VAL A 103 1.15 6.90 -10.61
C VAL A 103 2.54 7.38 -10.18
N PRO A 104 3.28 6.62 -9.37
CA PRO A 104 4.68 6.95 -9.13
C PRO A 104 5.35 7.08 -10.50
N SER A 105 6.03 8.21 -10.74
CA SER A 105 6.80 8.38 -11.96
C SER A 105 7.67 7.15 -12.12
N PRO A 106 7.63 6.47 -13.28
CA PRO A 106 8.52 5.36 -13.52
C PRO A 106 9.93 5.84 -13.22
N SER A 107 10.70 5.05 -12.48
CA SER A 107 12.13 5.33 -12.38
C SER A 107 12.69 5.39 -13.80
N ALA A 108 13.58 6.34 -14.07
CA ALA A 108 14.27 6.38 -15.35
C ALA A 108 14.94 5.01 -15.56
N VAL A 109 14.45 4.26 -16.53
CA VAL A 109 15.01 2.97 -16.91
C VAL A 109 16.09 3.27 -17.93
N PRO A 110 17.36 2.84 -17.73
CA PRO A 110 18.38 2.96 -18.76
C PRO A 110 17.92 2.29 -20.06
N ASP A 111 18.28 2.87 -21.21
CA ASP A 111 17.91 2.34 -22.54
C ASP A 111 18.27 0.85 -22.69
N ASP A 112 19.37 0.42 -22.04
CA ASP A 112 19.78 -0.97 -21.92
C ASP A 112 19.65 -1.46 -20.47
N LEU A 113 18.40 -1.74 -20.06
CA LEU A 113 18.06 -2.24 -18.72
C LEU A 113 18.87 -3.51 -18.35
N ILE A 114 19.07 -4.41 -19.30
CA ILE A 114 19.77 -5.68 -19.06
C ILE A 114 21.23 -5.42 -18.69
N ARG A 115 21.91 -4.53 -19.42
CA ARG A 115 23.29 -4.14 -19.09
C ARG A 115 23.38 -3.45 -17.74
N ALA A 116 22.47 -2.50 -17.46
CA ALA A 116 22.46 -1.79 -16.19
C ALA A 116 22.25 -2.74 -14.99
N LEU A 117 21.34 -3.71 -15.13
CA LEU A 117 21.12 -4.73 -14.10
C LEU A 117 22.33 -5.64 -13.90
N ARG A 118 22.99 -6.07 -14.98
CA ARG A 118 24.22 -6.88 -14.90
C ARG A 118 25.34 -6.13 -14.18
N ALA A 119 25.61 -4.89 -14.58
CA ALA A 119 26.64 -4.06 -13.94
C ALA A 119 26.35 -3.83 -12.44
N ARG A 120 25.08 -3.62 -12.07
CA ARG A 120 24.67 -3.52 -10.66
C ARG A 120 24.93 -4.81 -9.89
N ASN A 121 24.60 -5.96 -10.47
CA ASN A 121 24.83 -7.26 -9.84
C ASN A 121 26.33 -7.53 -9.68
N GLU A 122 27.13 -7.28 -10.71
CA GLU A 122 28.60 -7.41 -10.67
C GLU A 122 29.21 -6.50 -9.61
N GLY A 123 28.79 -5.23 -9.54
CA GLY A 123 29.23 -4.30 -8.50
C GLY A 123 28.84 -4.70 -7.07
N ALA A 124 27.79 -5.52 -6.94
CA ALA A 124 27.37 -6.12 -5.66
C ALA A 124 28.00 -7.50 -5.41
N GLY A 125 28.87 -8.00 -6.30
CA GLY A 125 29.45 -9.35 -6.21
C GLY A 125 28.45 -10.48 -6.46
N LEU A 126 27.28 -10.17 -7.04
CA LEU A 126 26.23 -11.13 -7.33
C LEU A 126 26.42 -11.73 -8.73
N HIS A 127 27.02 -12.92 -8.77
CA HIS A 127 27.18 -13.68 -10.01
C HIS A 127 25.93 -14.52 -10.31
N LEU A 128 24.92 -13.89 -10.91
CA LEU A 128 23.69 -14.57 -11.32
C LEU A 128 23.89 -15.27 -12.67
N HIS A 129 23.68 -16.58 -12.72
CA HIS A 129 23.76 -17.43 -13.91
C HIS A 129 22.55 -18.38 -13.99
N ALA A 130 22.46 -19.16 -15.07
CA ALA A 130 21.32 -20.04 -15.35
C ALA A 130 21.03 -21.09 -14.26
N ARG A 131 21.98 -21.32 -13.33
CA ARG A 131 21.84 -22.26 -12.22
C ARG A 131 21.71 -21.58 -10.86
N THR A 132 21.62 -20.25 -10.78
CA THR A 132 21.51 -19.56 -9.48
C THR A 132 20.28 -19.98 -8.68
N THR A 133 19.20 -20.39 -9.36
CA THR A 133 18.00 -20.95 -8.72
C THR A 133 18.00 -22.48 -8.69
N CYS A 134 18.99 -23.14 -9.29
CA CYS A 134 19.13 -24.58 -9.21
C CYS A 134 19.82 -24.92 -7.88
N PRO A 135 19.16 -25.65 -6.97
CA PRO A 135 19.85 -26.12 -5.77
C PRO A 135 21.03 -27.00 -6.19
N GLY A 136 22.08 -27.00 -5.36
CA GLY A 136 23.20 -27.94 -5.50
C GLY A 136 22.81 -29.40 -5.29
N TRP A 137 21.57 -29.63 -4.85
CA TRP A 137 21.00 -30.94 -4.56
C TRP A 137 20.82 -31.78 -5.83
N LEU A 138 21.52 -32.90 -5.91
CA LEU A 138 21.45 -33.87 -7.02
C LEU A 138 20.65 -35.12 -6.65
N GLY A 139 19.92 -35.09 -5.53
CA GLY A 139 19.12 -36.21 -5.03
C GLY A 139 19.74 -36.96 -3.84
N GLU A 140 20.87 -36.47 -3.29
CA GLU A 140 21.47 -37.01 -2.07
C GLU A 140 20.52 -36.91 -0.86
N PRO A 141 20.57 -37.84 0.11
CA PRO A 141 19.80 -37.72 1.34
C PRO A 141 20.13 -36.41 2.08
N LEU A 142 19.12 -35.77 2.68
CA LEU A 142 19.33 -34.60 3.53
C LEU A 142 20.27 -34.98 4.68
N ASP A 143 21.37 -34.25 4.83
CA ASP A 143 22.23 -34.38 6.01
C ASP A 143 21.53 -33.73 7.21
N VAL A 144 20.83 -34.57 7.98
CA VAL A 144 20.08 -34.14 9.15
C VAL A 144 21.02 -33.61 10.24
N GLY A 145 22.25 -34.13 10.33
CA GLY A 145 23.25 -33.67 11.30
C GLY A 145 23.68 -32.24 10.98
N TRP A 146 24.09 -31.99 9.74
CA TRP A 146 24.43 -30.64 9.28
C TRP A 146 23.26 -29.66 9.41
N ALA A 147 22.04 -30.08 9.02
CA ALA A 147 20.86 -29.23 9.11
C ALA A 147 20.53 -28.83 10.56
N LEU A 148 20.69 -29.76 11.51
CA LEU A 148 20.61 -29.44 12.93
C LEU A 148 21.73 -28.49 13.31
N ASP A 149 22.98 -28.76 12.95
CA ASP A 149 24.13 -27.96 13.36
C ASP A 149 24.12 -26.52 12.85
N VAL A 150 23.46 -26.22 11.72
CA VAL A 150 23.40 -24.85 11.18
C VAL A 150 22.08 -24.12 11.42
N LEU A 151 20.96 -24.83 11.53
CA LEU A 151 19.63 -24.23 11.75
C LEU A 151 19.20 -24.26 13.21
N HIS A 152 19.86 -25.08 14.05
CA HIS A 152 19.57 -25.10 15.47
C HIS A 152 20.04 -23.79 16.13
N PRO A 153 19.26 -23.17 17.03
CA PRO A 153 19.60 -21.89 17.66
C PRO A 153 20.96 -21.83 18.36
N ARG A 154 21.52 -22.98 18.75
CA ARG A 154 22.86 -23.07 19.36
C ARG A 154 24.02 -22.93 18.37
N ALA A 155 23.77 -23.10 17.06
CA ALA A 155 24.74 -22.90 15.98
C ALA A 155 25.30 -21.48 15.93
N LEU A 156 24.49 -20.51 16.36
CA LEU A 156 24.80 -19.08 16.34
C LEU A 156 25.52 -18.62 17.62
N GLN A 157 25.74 -19.51 18.59
CA GLN A 157 26.50 -19.19 19.79
C GLN A 157 27.99 -19.34 19.48
N PRO A 158 28.84 -18.33 19.78
CA PRO A 158 30.28 -18.49 19.64
C PRO A 158 30.73 -19.70 20.46
N LEU A 159 31.54 -20.59 19.85
CA LEU A 159 32.22 -21.65 20.60
C LEU A 159 32.95 -20.97 21.76
N ALA A 160 32.57 -21.30 22.98
CA ALA A 160 33.30 -20.86 24.16
C ALA A 160 34.74 -21.36 23.98
N THR A 161 35.67 -20.43 23.80
CA THR A 161 37.11 -20.70 23.79
C THR A 161 37.48 -21.18 25.18
N GLY A 162 37.37 -22.49 25.40
CA GLY A 162 38.01 -23.18 26.50
C GLY A 162 39.42 -23.53 26.07
N GLU A 163 40.40 -22.82 26.64
CA GLU A 163 41.75 -23.34 26.86
C GLU A 163 42.03 -23.26 28.37
N PRO A 164 42.86 -24.16 28.92
CA PRO A 164 43.11 -25.56 28.57
C PRO A 164 42.58 -26.55 29.63
#